data_AF-A0AAW0DS26-F1
#
_entry.id   AF-A0AAW0DS26-F1
#
_cell.length_a   1.000
_cell.length_b   1.000
_cell.length_c   1.000
_cell.angle_alpha   90.00
_cell.angle_beta   90.00
_cell.angle_gamma   90.00
#
_symmetry.space_group_name_H-M   'P 1'
#
loop_
_entity.id
_entity.type
_entity.pdbx_description
1 polymer ?
#
loop_
_entity_poly.entity_id
_entity_poly.type
_entity_poly.pdbx_seq_one_letter_code
_entity_poly.pdbx_strand_id
1 'polypeptide(L)'
;MQVGNGNFAFGADVTGMQTFQPFAIMSSWGWKNDSLPMGKTQQDVEDYRGVSWLNHGRLVEYDFGGGNPIEQWLISNPNRVNLGRMGLVFHAENGDPVNITEDSLQDTRQELDLWTGILTSSFTFHGSPVTIKTVSAQSSDAVGFSIESPLLRERRLAVLLDFPWNDGNPNSVHLSWVFGTSPRTIPRHLTRVTPEIQSS
;
A
#
# COMPACT_ATOMS: atom_id res chain seq x y z
N MET A 1 5.37 -8.72 7.55
CA MET A 1 4.92 -8.21 8.87
C MET A 1 4.10 -6.93 8.70
N GLN A 2 3.50 -6.38 9.75
CA GLN A 2 2.66 -5.19 9.66
C GLN A 2 2.97 -4.23 10.82
N VAL A 3 2.94 -2.92 10.52
CA VAL A 3 2.93 -1.84 11.53
C VAL A 3 1.65 -1.03 11.39
N GLY A 4 1.16 -0.47 12.49
CA GLY A 4 -0.06 0.34 12.48
C GLY A 4 -0.35 0.97 13.83
N ASN A 5 -1.34 1.87 13.85
CA ASN A 5 -1.73 2.64 15.02
C ASN A 5 -3.23 2.43 15.40
N GLY A 6 -3.88 1.44 14.79
CA GLY A 6 -5.32 1.16 14.94
C GLY A 6 -6.23 1.88 13.94
N ASN A 7 -5.82 3.06 13.45
CA ASN A 7 -6.51 3.80 12.39
C ASN A 7 -5.83 3.66 11.03
N PHE A 8 -4.55 3.31 10.99
CA PHE A 8 -3.73 3.16 9.81
C PHE A 8 -2.90 1.87 9.91
N ALA A 9 -2.68 1.23 8.77
CA ALA A 9 -1.94 -0.02 8.65
C ALA A 9 -1.03 -0.02 7.41
N PHE A 10 0.22 -0.40 7.62
CA PHE A 10 1.21 -0.65 6.58
C PHE A 10 1.73 -2.08 6.67
N GLY A 11 1.47 -2.88 5.64
CA GLY A 11 2.05 -4.22 5.47
C GLY A 11 3.42 -4.13 4.80
N ALA A 12 4.40 -4.87 5.32
CA ALA A 12 5.78 -4.92 4.85
C ALA A 12 6.21 -6.36 4.51
N ASP A 13 6.88 -6.54 3.38
CA ASP A 13 7.63 -7.75 3.03
C ASP A 13 9.00 -7.77 3.73
N VAL A 14 9.86 -8.74 3.38
CA VAL A 14 11.17 -8.96 4.01
C VAL A 14 12.07 -7.70 4.01
N THR A 15 11.90 -6.80 3.03
CA THR A 15 12.67 -5.55 2.94
C THR A 15 12.27 -4.53 4.02
N GLY A 16 11.13 -4.72 4.68
CA GLY A 16 10.55 -3.72 5.60
C GLY A 16 9.66 -2.71 4.87
N MET A 17 9.54 -2.85 3.56
CA MET A 17 8.70 -2.05 2.65
C MET A 17 7.81 -2.98 1.80
N GLN A 18 7.25 -2.50 0.69
CA GLN A 18 6.39 -3.26 -0.24
C GLN A 18 7.08 -3.45 -1.60
N THR A 19 8.30 -3.98 -1.55
CA THR A 19 9.18 -4.21 -2.70
C THR A 19 8.72 -5.39 -3.55
N PHE A 20 8.48 -6.55 -2.94
CA PHE A 20 8.10 -7.79 -3.62
C PHE A 20 6.60 -8.07 -3.52
N GLN A 21 5.97 -7.69 -2.41
CA GLN A 21 4.55 -7.95 -2.17
C GLN A 21 3.76 -6.63 -2.17
N PRO A 22 2.73 -6.50 -3.02
CA PRO A 22 1.92 -5.27 -3.12
C PRO A 22 0.85 -5.25 -2.01
N PHE A 23 1.26 -5.25 -0.74
CA PHE A 23 0.32 -5.13 0.36
C PHE A 23 -0.47 -3.81 0.26
N ALA A 24 -1.75 -3.85 0.63
CA ALA A 24 -2.55 -2.64 0.69
C ALA A 24 -2.15 -1.80 1.91
N ILE A 25 -1.97 -0.50 1.70
CA ILE A 25 -1.92 0.50 2.78
C ILE A 25 -3.36 0.93 3.03
N MET A 26 -3.87 0.73 4.24
CA MET A 26 -5.27 0.99 4.58
C MET A 26 -5.40 1.90 5.79
N SER A 27 -6.49 2.66 5.82
CA SER A 27 -6.89 3.45 6.99
C SER A 27 -8.38 3.31 7.31
N SER A 28 -8.79 3.80 8.47
CA SER A 28 -10.18 3.88 8.91
C SER A 28 -10.98 4.97 8.17
N TRP A 29 -10.30 5.92 7.53
CA TRP A 29 -10.91 7.05 6.83
C TRP A 29 -10.84 6.95 5.29
N GLY A 30 -10.00 6.09 4.73
CA GLY A 30 -9.84 5.92 3.29
C GLY A 30 -10.94 5.05 2.68
N TRP A 31 -12.05 5.66 2.29
CA TRP A 31 -13.19 4.99 1.65
C TRP A 31 -13.47 5.55 0.25
N LYS A 32 -13.99 4.70 -0.64
CA LYS A 32 -14.51 5.09 -1.95
C LYS A 32 -15.89 4.49 -2.22
N ASN A 33 -16.59 5.14 -3.13
CA ASN A 33 -17.77 4.60 -3.80
C ASN A 33 -17.44 4.38 -5.27
N ASP A 34 -17.74 3.18 -5.74
CA ASP A 34 -17.70 2.85 -7.16
C ASP A 34 -18.96 3.34 -7.85
N SER A 35 -18.86 3.61 -9.15
CA SER A 35 -20.00 3.94 -9.98
C SER A 35 -21.06 2.85 -9.92
N LEU A 36 -22.34 3.25 -10.03
CA LEU A 36 -23.44 2.29 -10.13
C LEU A 36 -23.25 1.34 -11.33
N PRO A 37 -23.79 0.11 -11.25
CA PRO A 37 -23.77 -0.80 -12.38
C PRO A 37 -24.38 -0.19 -13.65
N MET A 38 -23.92 -0.64 -14.82
CA MET A 38 -24.39 -0.11 -16.10
C MET A 38 -25.92 -0.18 -16.22
N GLY A 39 -26.53 0.95 -16.59
CA GLY A 39 -27.99 1.06 -16.75
C GLY A 39 -28.78 1.11 -15.43
N LYS A 40 -28.10 1.27 -14.29
CA LYS A 40 -28.72 1.45 -12.97
C LYS A 40 -28.68 2.90 -12.50
N THR A 41 -29.67 3.24 -11.68
CA THR A 41 -29.88 4.57 -11.12
C THR A 41 -29.90 4.50 -9.60
N GLN A 42 -29.85 5.65 -8.94
CA GLN A 42 -29.99 5.72 -7.48
C GLN A 42 -31.36 5.19 -7.02
N GLN A 43 -32.41 5.35 -7.84
CA GLN A 43 -33.73 4.80 -7.55
C GLN A 43 -33.70 3.27 -7.50
N ASP A 44 -32.95 2.61 -8.38
CA ASP A 44 -32.79 1.14 -8.32
C ASP A 44 -32.17 0.67 -6.99
N VAL A 45 -31.30 1.48 -6.38
CA VAL A 45 -30.72 1.21 -5.06
C VAL A 45 -31.77 1.41 -3.97
N GLU A 46 -32.51 2.51 -4.02
CA GLU A 46 -33.57 2.84 -3.06
C GLU A 46 -34.76 1.89 -3.11
N ASP A 47 -35.03 1.28 -4.27
CA ASP A 47 -36.10 0.32 -4.48
C ASP A 47 -35.68 -1.12 -4.16
N TYR A 48 -34.39 -1.38 -3.96
CA TYR A 48 -33.90 -2.72 -3.63
C TYR A 48 -34.36 -3.14 -2.23
N ARG A 49 -34.95 -4.34 -2.12
CA ARG A 49 -35.52 -4.89 -0.88
C ARG A 49 -34.93 -6.26 -0.51
N GLY A 50 -33.89 -6.70 -1.21
CA GLY A 50 -33.27 -8.00 -0.99
C GLY A 50 -34.24 -9.18 -1.16
N VAL A 51 -33.96 -10.26 -0.44
CA VAL A 51 -34.82 -11.44 -0.32
C VAL A 51 -35.28 -11.56 1.13
N SER A 52 -36.58 -11.75 1.33
CA SER A 52 -37.15 -11.96 2.65
C SER A 52 -37.07 -13.42 3.08
N TRP A 53 -36.50 -13.68 4.26
CA TRP A 53 -36.43 -15.01 4.87
C TRP A 53 -37.12 -14.99 6.24
N LEU A 54 -37.84 -16.07 6.57
CA LEU A 54 -38.50 -16.21 7.86
C LEU A 54 -37.44 -16.53 8.93
N ASN A 55 -37.24 -15.60 9.87
CA ASN A 55 -36.33 -15.77 11.00
C ASN A 55 -37.05 -15.42 12.31
N HIS A 56 -37.06 -16.36 13.27
CA HIS A 56 -37.75 -16.21 14.56
C HIS A 56 -39.19 -15.66 14.49
N GLY A 57 -39.98 -16.11 13.51
CA GLY A 57 -41.40 -15.74 13.36
C GLY A 57 -41.65 -14.37 12.72
N ARG A 58 -40.61 -13.70 12.21
CA ARG A 58 -40.69 -12.46 11.44
C ARG A 58 -39.95 -12.63 10.11
N LEU A 59 -40.45 -12.00 9.04
CA LEU A 59 -39.70 -11.86 7.79
C LEU A 59 -38.60 -10.81 7.98
N VAL A 60 -37.36 -11.21 7.68
CA VAL A 60 -36.19 -10.35 7.68
C VAL A 60 -35.66 -10.27 6.25
N GLU A 61 -35.45 -9.05 5.77
CA GLU A 61 -34.87 -8.78 4.46
C GLU A 61 -33.35 -8.92 4.53
N TYR A 62 -32.78 -9.61 3.56
CA TYR A 62 -31.36 -9.85 3.41
C TYR A 62 -30.93 -9.48 2.00
N ASP A 63 -29.81 -8.78 1.86
CA ASP A 63 -29.16 -8.49 0.58
C ASP A 63 -28.42 -9.75 0.08
N PHE A 64 -29.18 -10.82 -0.12
CA PHE A 64 -28.70 -12.16 -0.45
C PHE A 64 -29.64 -12.81 -1.45
N GLY A 65 -29.11 -13.22 -2.60
CA GLY A 65 -29.86 -13.92 -3.62
C GLY A 65 -29.02 -14.30 -4.83
N GLY A 66 -27.91 -13.58 -5.05
CA GLY A 66 -26.94 -13.86 -6.10
C GLY A 66 -27.54 -13.62 -7.49
N GLY A 67 -27.33 -12.43 -8.04
CA GLY A 67 -27.66 -12.15 -9.45
C GLY A 67 -28.11 -10.72 -9.76
N ASN A 68 -28.55 -9.95 -8.75
CA ASN A 68 -28.85 -8.53 -8.96
C ASN A 68 -27.57 -7.68 -8.92
N PRO A 69 -27.24 -6.90 -9.97
CA PRO A 69 -26.08 -6.00 -9.94
C PRO A 69 -26.12 -4.98 -8.80
N ILE A 70 -27.30 -4.55 -8.35
CA ILE A 70 -27.47 -3.64 -7.21
C ILE A 70 -27.06 -4.30 -5.90
N GLU A 71 -27.43 -5.57 -5.70
CA GLU A 71 -27.02 -6.36 -4.53
C GLU A 71 -25.50 -6.44 -4.44
N GLN A 72 -24.84 -6.80 -5.54
CA GLN A 72 -23.38 -6.89 -5.59
C GLN A 72 -22.71 -5.53 -5.36
N TRP A 73 -23.30 -4.45 -5.88
CA TRP A 73 -22.81 -3.10 -5.64
C TRP A 73 -22.96 -2.70 -4.16
N LEU A 74 -24.10 -2.95 -3.52
CA LEU A 74 -24.34 -2.67 -2.09
C LEU A 74 -23.43 -3.48 -1.16
N ILE A 75 -23.17 -4.75 -1.48
CA ILE A 75 -22.23 -5.59 -0.70
C ILE A 75 -20.80 -5.06 -0.80
N SER A 76 -20.43 -4.51 -1.96
CA SER A 76 -19.07 -4.05 -2.24
C SER A 76 -18.86 -2.56 -1.97
N ASN A 77 -19.89 -1.75 -1.71
CA ASN A 77 -19.77 -0.29 -1.56
C ASN A 77 -20.48 0.23 -0.29
N PRO A 78 -19.87 1.20 0.42
CA PRO A 78 -18.53 1.75 0.22
C PRO A 78 -17.45 0.72 0.55
N ASN A 79 -16.32 0.75 -0.17
CA ASN A 79 -15.15 -0.07 0.14
C ASN A 79 -13.92 0.78 0.51
N ARG A 80 -12.98 0.15 1.22
CA ARG A 80 -11.73 0.80 1.61
C ARG A 80 -10.78 0.94 0.42
N VAL A 81 -10.09 2.06 0.38
CA VAL A 81 -9.13 2.41 -0.67
C VAL A 81 -7.74 1.94 -0.26
N ASN A 82 -7.00 1.35 -1.21
CA ASN A 82 -5.56 1.19 -1.05
C ASN A 82 -4.89 2.56 -1.24
N LEU A 83 -4.28 3.09 -0.17
CA LEU A 83 -3.73 4.45 -0.13
C LEU A 83 -2.46 4.62 -0.97
N GLY A 84 -1.82 3.54 -1.37
CA GLY A 84 -0.58 3.59 -2.12
C GLY A 84 0.24 2.31 -1.96
N ARG A 85 1.41 2.32 -2.55
CA ARG A 85 2.45 1.32 -2.40
C ARG A 85 3.79 2.00 -2.22
N MET A 86 4.57 1.56 -1.25
CA MET A 86 5.93 2.07 -1.03
C MET A 86 6.96 0.95 -0.96
N GLY A 87 7.91 0.94 -1.89
CA GLY A 87 8.90 -0.12 -2.02
C GLY A 87 10.28 0.39 -2.38
N LEU A 88 11.19 -0.51 -2.68
CA LEU A 88 12.53 -0.20 -3.15
C LEU A 88 12.64 -0.44 -4.66
N VAL A 89 13.48 0.36 -5.32
CA VAL A 89 13.98 0.12 -6.68
C VAL A 89 15.48 -0.07 -6.60
N PHE A 90 15.97 -1.13 -7.23
CA PHE A 90 17.39 -1.44 -7.31
C PHE A 90 17.90 -1.07 -8.69
N HIS A 91 19.09 -0.48 -8.76
CA HIS A 91 19.76 -0.18 -10.03
C HIS A 91 21.09 -0.92 -10.13
N ALA A 92 21.45 -1.28 -11.35
CA ALA A 92 22.79 -1.77 -11.68
C ALA A 92 23.80 -0.61 -11.62
N GLU A 93 25.09 -0.93 -11.70
CA GLU A 93 26.17 0.08 -11.68
C GLU A 93 26.08 1.08 -12.84
N ASN A 94 25.48 0.67 -13.96
CA ASN A 94 25.23 1.52 -15.11
C ASN A 94 24.01 2.46 -14.92
N GLY A 95 23.27 2.34 -13.81
CA GLY A 95 22.10 3.14 -13.48
C GLY A 95 20.77 2.59 -13.97
N ASP A 96 20.75 1.46 -14.69
CA ASP A 96 19.51 0.85 -15.17
C ASP A 96 18.76 0.13 -14.05
N PRO A 97 17.41 0.18 -14.02
CA PRO A 97 16.62 -0.56 -13.06
C PRO A 97 16.79 -2.07 -13.24
N VAL A 98 16.99 -2.77 -12.13
CA VAL A 98 17.13 -4.22 -12.08
C VAL A 98 15.87 -4.79 -11.46
N ASN A 99 15.25 -5.74 -12.17
CA ASN A 99 14.17 -6.52 -11.60
C ASN A 99 14.79 -7.59 -10.69
N ILE A 100 14.43 -7.58 -9.41
CA ILE A 100 14.94 -8.50 -8.42
C ILE A 100 13.80 -9.28 -7.77
N THR A 101 14.11 -10.48 -7.31
CA THR A 101 13.21 -11.31 -6.50
C THR A 101 13.72 -11.37 -5.05
N GLU A 102 12.90 -11.92 -4.15
CA GLU A 102 13.30 -12.13 -2.77
C GLU A 102 14.59 -12.96 -2.65
N ASP A 103 14.76 -13.97 -3.52
CA ASP A 103 15.98 -14.81 -3.59
C ASP A 103 17.25 -14.06 -4.01
N SER A 104 17.11 -12.82 -4.51
CA SER A 104 18.26 -11.96 -4.83
C SER A 104 18.90 -11.36 -3.58
N LEU A 105 18.21 -11.44 -2.43
CA LEU A 105 18.68 -10.92 -1.15
C LEU A 105 19.37 -12.02 -0.34
N GLN A 106 20.43 -11.64 0.38
CA GLN A 106 21.17 -12.52 1.27
C GLN A 106 21.08 -12.03 2.71
N ASP A 107 21.38 -12.90 3.68
CA ASP A 107 21.41 -12.57 5.11
C ASP A 107 20.16 -11.82 5.61
N THR A 108 18.99 -12.23 5.11
CA THR A 108 17.73 -11.57 5.42
C THR A 108 17.34 -11.80 6.88
N ARG A 109 17.08 -10.72 7.60
CA ARG A 109 16.58 -10.73 8.97
C ARG A 109 15.50 -9.67 9.11
N GLN A 110 14.42 -10.06 9.77
CA GLN A 110 13.31 -9.17 10.03
C GLN A 110 12.82 -9.33 11.47
N GLU A 111 12.68 -8.23 12.20
CA GLU A 111 12.28 -8.22 13.60
C GLU A 111 11.30 -7.08 13.87
N LEU A 112 10.18 -7.38 14.52
CA LEU A 112 9.23 -6.39 15.02
C LEU A 112 9.36 -6.30 16.54
N ASP A 113 9.81 -5.15 17.02
CA ASP A 113 9.76 -4.83 18.45
C ASP A 113 8.33 -4.46 18.83
N LEU A 114 7.67 -5.32 19.60
CA LEU A 114 6.28 -5.14 20.02
C LEU A 114 6.09 -4.00 21.03
N TRP A 115 7.15 -3.59 21.74
CA TRP A 115 7.09 -2.51 22.70
C TRP A 115 7.16 -1.14 22.02
N THR A 116 8.11 -0.98 21.09
CA THR A 116 8.29 0.29 20.37
C THR A 116 7.46 0.39 19.10
N GLY A 117 6.97 -0.73 18.56
CA GLY A 117 6.28 -0.81 17.28
C GLY A 117 7.18 -0.58 16.08
N ILE A 118 8.51 -0.72 16.25
CA ILE A 118 9.50 -0.52 15.19
C ILE A 118 9.79 -1.87 14.52
N LEU A 119 9.55 -1.91 13.21
CA LEU A 119 9.96 -3.02 12.35
C LEU A 119 11.37 -2.74 11.82
N THR A 120 12.33 -3.63 12.09
CA THR A 120 13.68 -3.56 11.55
C THR A 120 13.90 -4.70 10.57
N SER A 121 14.23 -4.37 9.33
CA SER A 121 14.66 -5.27 8.26
C SER A 121 16.13 -5.06 7.96
N SER A 122 16.90 -6.13 7.82
CA SER A 122 18.27 -6.07 7.31
C SER A 122 18.52 -7.17 6.29
N PHE A 123 19.25 -6.86 5.23
CA PHE A 123 19.63 -7.81 4.19
C PHE A 123 20.88 -7.32 3.45
N THR A 124 21.49 -8.20 2.68
CA THR A 124 22.63 -7.92 1.81
C THR A 124 22.20 -8.01 0.35
N PHE A 125 22.52 -6.99 -0.45
CA PHE A 125 22.31 -6.97 -1.89
C PHE A 125 23.65 -6.74 -2.61
N HIS A 126 24.09 -7.70 -3.43
CA HIS A 126 25.41 -7.70 -4.09
C HIS A 126 26.57 -7.31 -3.15
N GLY A 127 26.62 -7.91 -1.95
CA GLY A 127 27.66 -7.66 -0.95
C GLY A 127 27.53 -6.34 -0.18
N SER A 128 26.52 -5.51 -0.47
CA SER A 128 26.25 -4.27 0.25
C SER A 128 25.11 -4.45 1.25
N PRO A 129 25.30 -4.08 2.53
CA PRO A 129 24.25 -4.17 3.54
C PRO A 129 23.19 -3.09 3.32
N VAL A 130 21.94 -3.44 3.61
CA VAL A 130 20.79 -2.55 3.66
C VAL A 130 20.07 -2.80 4.98
N THR A 131 19.85 -1.73 5.76
CA THR A 131 19.01 -1.77 6.96
C THR A 131 17.87 -0.77 6.82
N ILE A 132 16.66 -1.21 7.12
CA ILE A 132 15.45 -0.41 7.05
C ILE A 132 14.71 -0.50 8.37
N LYS A 133 14.39 0.66 8.95
CA LYS A 133 13.45 0.76 10.06
C LYS A 133 12.15 1.35 9.56
N THR A 134 11.05 0.67 9.85
CA THR A 134 9.69 1.07 9.47
C THR A 134 8.86 1.28 10.72
N VAL A 135 8.20 2.43 10.83
CA VAL A 135 7.38 2.80 11.99
C VAL A 135 6.08 3.44 11.54
N SER A 136 5.00 3.17 12.25
CA SER A 136 3.74 3.91 12.09
C SER A 136 3.61 4.97 13.18
N ALA A 137 3.37 6.22 12.77
CA ALA A 137 3.17 7.32 13.69
C ALA A 137 1.83 7.19 14.41
N GLN A 138 1.86 7.22 15.74
CA GLN A 138 0.68 7.03 16.59
C GLN A 138 -0.35 8.16 16.43
N SER A 139 0.08 9.39 16.10
CA SER A 139 -0.78 10.58 16.11
C SER A 139 -1.16 11.11 14.74
N SER A 140 -0.62 10.57 13.65
CA SER A 140 -0.72 11.22 12.33
C SER A 140 -0.97 10.29 11.15
N ASP A 141 -1.44 9.05 11.38
CA ASP A 141 -1.73 8.05 10.33
C ASP A 141 -0.67 7.99 9.22
N ALA A 142 0.59 8.08 9.64
CA ALA A 142 1.75 8.15 8.76
C ALA A 142 2.64 6.94 8.98
N VAL A 143 3.39 6.59 7.94
CA VAL A 143 4.47 5.60 8.02
C VAL A 143 5.81 6.28 7.71
N GLY A 144 6.80 6.02 8.55
CA GLY A 144 8.16 6.54 8.43
C GLY A 144 9.15 5.42 8.14
N PHE A 145 10.19 5.75 7.36
CA PHE A 145 11.25 4.84 6.98
C PHE A 145 12.61 5.48 7.25
N SER A 146 13.51 4.75 7.89
CA SER A 146 14.94 5.06 7.93
C SER A 146 15.68 4.00 7.14
N ILE A 147 16.35 4.40 6.05
CA ILE A 147 17.06 3.48 5.15
C ILE A 147 18.56 3.80 5.24
N GLU A 148 19.35 2.80 5.60
CA GLU A 148 20.79 2.89 5.74
C GLU A 148 21.45 1.88 4.79
N SER A 149 22.17 2.37 3.78
CA SER A 149 22.96 1.54 2.87
C SER A 149 23.99 2.37 2.09
N PRO A 150 25.20 1.83 1.79
CA PRO A 150 26.12 2.43 0.82
C PRO A 150 25.47 2.64 -0.56
N LEU A 151 24.54 1.76 -0.96
CA LEU A 151 23.86 1.77 -2.26
C LEU A 151 23.07 3.06 -2.53
N LEU A 152 22.64 3.78 -1.48
CA LEU A 152 21.99 5.08 -1.62
C LEU A 152 22.93 6.13 -2.20
N ARG A 153 24.20 6.15 -1.76
CA ARG A 153 25.21 7.08 -2.29
C ARG A 153 25.64 6.69 -3.70
N GLU A 154 25.70 5.40 -3.96
CA GLU A 154 26.00 4.82 -5.29
C GLU A 154 24.84 4.96 -6.29
N ARG A 155 23.67 5.45 -5.85
CA ARG A 155 22.43 5.53 -6.66
C ARG A 155 21.89 4.18 -7.13
N ARG A 156 22.32 3.10 -6.48
CA ARG A 156 21.91 1.72 -6.76
C ARG A 156 20.68 1.29 -5.95
N LEU A 157 20.20 2.15 -5.05
CA LEU A 157 18.97 1.96 -4.29
C LEU A 157 18.15 3.26 -4.29
N ALA A 158 16.86 3.14 -4.55
CA ALA A 158 15.90 4.25 -4.57
C ALA A 158 14.56 3.79 -3.96
N VAL A 159 13.70 4.75 -3.61
CA VAL A 159 12.36 4.48 -3.06
C VAL A 159 11.31 4.64 -4.16
N LEU A 160 10.43 3.66 -4.30
CA LEU A 160 9.23 3.72 -5.13
C LEU A 160 8.04 4.17 -4.28
N LEU A 161 7.27 5.13 -4.78
CA LEU A 161 5.93 5.46 -4.32
C LEU A 161 4.98 5.29 -5.50
N ASP A 162 4.03 4.36 -5.40
CA ASP A 162 3.03 4.10 -6.43
C ASP A 162 1.62 4.26 -5.87
N PHE A 163 0.70 4.76 -6.69
CA PHE A 163 -0.71 4.88 -6.33
C PHE A 163 -1.51 3.94 -7.24
N PRO A 164 -1.84 2.72 -6.77
CA PRO A 164 -2.65 1.81 -7.53
C PRO A 164 -4.07 2.36 -7.64
N TRP A 165 -4.55 2.55 -8.87
CA TRP A 165 -5.92 2.96 -9.09
C TRP A 165 -6.87 1.82 -8.70
N ASN A 166 -7.77 2.09 -7.76
CA ASN A 166 -8.68 1.09 -7.20
C ASN A 166 -10.02 1.08 -7.98
N ASP A 167 -10.06 0.52 -9.18
CA ASP A 167 -11.31 0.26 -9.94
C ASP A 167 -11.68 -1.24 -9.96
N GLY A 168 -11.00 -2.06 -9.15
CA GLY A 168 -11.19 -3.51 -9.11
C GLY A 168 -10.57 -4.26 -10.30
N ASN A 169 -9.86 -3.56 -11.19
CA ASN A 169 -9.11 -4.15 -12.30
C ASN A 169 -7.61 -4.22 -11.93
N PRO A 170 -6.97 -5.40 -11.99
CA PRO A 170 -5.55 -5.54 -11.68
C PRO A 170 -4.60 -4.86 -12.70
N ASN A 171 -5.11 -4.33 -13.82
CA ASN A 171 -4.33 -3.70 -14.89
C ASN A 171 -4.47 -2.17 -14.95
N SER A 172 -4.90 -1.55 -13.87
CA SER A 172 -5.26 -0.13 -13.85
C SER A 172 -4.03 0.78 -13.86
N VAL A 173 -4.22 2.02 -14.33
CA VAL A 173 -3.11 2.94 -14.58
C VAL A 173 -2.43 3.29 -13.24
N HIS A 174 -1.16 2.93 -13.14
CA HIS A 174 -0.29 3.18 -11.98
C HIS A 174 0.38 4.54 -12.10
N LEU A 175 0.28 5.37 -11.06
CA LEU A 175 1.06 6.61 -10.93
C LEU A 175 2.24 6.34 -10.01
N SER A 176 3.37 6.00 -10.62
CA SER A 176 4.61 5.65 -9.91
C SER A 176 5.64 6.79 -9.91
N TRP A 177 6.26 7.01 -8.76
CA TRP A 177 7.36 7.95 -8.53
C TRP A 177 8.55 7.22 -7.94
N VAL A 178 9.75 7.46 -8.46
CA VAL A 178 11.00 6.92 -7.91
C VAL A 178 11.81 8.07 -7.32
N PHE A 179 12.03 8.05 -6.01
CA PHE A 179 12.82 9.03 -5.27
C PHE A 179 14.25 8.52 -5.05
N GLY A 180 15.24 9.31 -5.49
CA GLY A 180 16.68 9.10 -5.32
C GLY A 180 17.43 10.41 -5.60
N THR A 181 18.77 10.45 -5.47
CA THR A 181 19.59 11.67 -5.67
C THR A 181 19.71 12.13 -7.14
N SER A 182 18.65 11.96 -7.94
CA SER A 182 18.60 12.30 -9.36
C SER A 182 17.93 13.67 -9.59
N PRO A 183 18.46 14.53 -10.48
CA PRO A 183 18.00 15.92 -10.65
C PRO A 183 16.80 16.10 -11.60
N ARG A 184 16.02 15.07 -11.92
CA ARG A 184 14.88 15.22 -12.86
C ARG A 184 13.55 15.43 -12.15
N THR A 185 13.12 16.69 -12.12
CA THR A 185 11.78 17.15 -11.75
C THR A 185 10.75 16.70 -12.79
N ILE A 186 9.69 15.99 -12.37
CA ILE A 186 8.48 15.75 -13.17
C ILE A 186 7.35 16.62 -12.59
N PRO A 187 6.59 17.36 -13.40
CA PRO A 187 5.69 18.39 -12.91
C PRO A 187 4.32 17.82 -12.52
N ARG A 188 3.98 17.92 -11.22
CA ARG A 188 2.68 18.31 -10.62
C ARG A 188 2.34 17.48 -9.37
N HIS A 189 1.83 18.20 -8.37
CA HIS A 189 1.54 17.86 -6.98
C HIS A 189 2.78 17.78 -6.06
N LEU A 190 2.84 18.71 -5.11
CA LEU A 190 3.96 18.91 -4.18
C LEU A 190 3.66 18.16 -2.88
N THR A 191 4.21 16.96 -2.72
CA THR A 191 4.38 16.35 -1.39
C THR A 191 5.78 16.69 -0.90
N ARG A 192 5.88 17.46 0.18
CA ARG A 192 7.16 17.89 0.74
C ARG A 192 7.83 16.71 1.46
N VAL A 193 8.74 16.03 0.78
CA VAL A 193 9.72 15.15 1.43
C VAL A 193 10.86 16.06 1.90
N THR A 194 11.00 16.26 3.20
CA THR A 194 12.19 16.91 3.80
C THR A 194 13.20 15.82 4.13
N PRO A 195 14.24 15.60 3.31
CA PRO A 195 15.38 14.79 3.73
C PRO A 195 16.14 15.57 4.81
N GLU A 196 16.08 15.10 6.05
CA GLU A 196 17.00 15.55 7.09
C GLU A 196 18.28 14.70 6.97
N ILE A 197 19.26 15.21 6.23
CA ILE A 197 20.59 14.62 6.18
C ILE A 197 21.28 15.04 7.47
N GLN A 198 21.29 14.16 8.47
CA GLN A 198 22.15 14.37 9.65
C GLN A 198 23.61 14.13 9.22
N SER A 199 24.36 15.22 9.04
CA SER A 199 25.82 15.19 8.92
C SER A 199 26.41 15.04 10.33
N SER A 200 27.06 13.92 10.60
CA SER A 200 27.99 13.77 11.74
C SER A 200 29.35 14.38 11.42
#